data_AF-E6V9S1-F1
#
_entry.id   AF-E6V9S1-F1
#
_cell.length_a   1.000
_cell.length_b   1.000
_cell.length_c   1.000
_cell.angle_alpha   90.00
_cell.angle_beta   90.00
_cell.angle_gamma   90.00
#
_symmetry.space_group_name_H-M   'P 1'
#
loop_
_entity.id
_entity.type
_entity.pdbx_description
1 polymer ?
#
loop_
_entity_poly.entity_id
_entity_poly.type
_entity_poly.pdbx_seq_one_letter_code
_entity_poly.pdbx_strand_id
1 'polypeptide(L)' 'MTVVQFPRPAMAQLDGGITHAQAMEVHRRYFEQLQAVPTIAHEMGDAYAVACDVVGGKLWPGVREHWMDRVLP' A
#
# COMPACT_ATOMS: atom_id res chain seq x y z
N MET A 1 12.80 -37.31 18.08
CA MET A 1 11.65 -36.54 17.59
C MET A 1 12.17 -35.19 17.14
N THR A 2 12.33 -34.99 15.83
CA THR A 2 12.84 -33.72 15.28
C THR A 2 11.64 -32.84 14.99
N VAL A 3 11.42 -31.82 15.81
CA VAL A 3 10.34 -30.85 15.59
C VAL A 3 10.79 -29.91 14.48
N VAL A 4 10.21 -30.08 13.29
CA VAL A 4 10.38 -29.13 12.18
C VAL A 4 9.58 -27.89 12.54
N GLN A 5 10.27 -26.81 12.94
CA GLN A 5 9.67 -25.49 13.07
C GLN A 5 9.28 -25.01 11.66
N PHE A 6 7.98 -25.01 11.37
CA PHE A 6 7.45 -24.32 10.20
C PHE A 6 7.67 -22.81 10.36
N PRO A 7 8.14 -22.09 9.33
CA PRO A 7 8.26 -20.64 9.40
C PRO A 7 6.87 -20.06 9.68
N ARG A 8 6.73 -19.34 10.79
CA ARG A 8 5.53 -18.55 11.06
C ARG A 8 5.28 -17.65 9.84
N PRO A 9 4.04 -17.55 9.33
CA PRO A 9 3.74 -16.57 8.30
C PRO A 9 4.17 -15.21 8.85
N ALA A 10 5.06 -14.52 8.13
CA ALA A 10 5.45 -13.17 8.48
C ALA A 10 4.15 -12.36 8.57
N MET A 11 3.82 -11.87 9.77
CA MET A 11 2.69 -10.97 9.94
C MET A 11 2.92 -9.82 8.98
N ALA A 12 1.95 -9.56 8.09
CA ALA A 12 2.05 -8.46 7.15
C ALA A 12 2.35 -7.18 7.95
N GLN A 13 3.47 -6.52 7.65
CA GLN A 13 3.84 -5.29 8.32
C GLN A 13 2.75 -4.26 8.00
N LEU A 14 2.10 -3.78 9.05
CA LEU A 14 1.10 -2.73 8.98
C LEU A 14 1.79 -1.42 9.36
N ASP A 15 1.65 -0.42 8.50
CA ASP A 15 1.99 0.97 8.82
C ASP A 15 0.74 1.81 8.60
N GLY A 16 0.35 2.61 9.59
CA GLY A 16 -0.93 3.37 9.54
C GLY A 16 -2.19 2.51 9.37
N GLY A 17 -2.13 1.21 9.66
CA GLY A 17 -3.25 0.27 9.49
C GLY A 17 -3.39 -0.33 8.08
N ILE A 18 -2.47 -0.03 7.17
CA ILE A 18 -2.45 -0.56 5.81
C ILE A 18 -1.17 -1.38 5.55
N THR A 19 -1.32 -2.48 4.82
CA THR A 19 -0.18 -3.31 4.38
C THR A 19 0.54 -2.66 3.20
N HIS A 20 1.81 -3.03 2.99
CA HIS A 20 2.54 -2.66 1.78
C HIS A 20 1.80 -3.02 0.49
N ALA A 21 1.16 -4.20 0.45
CA ALA A 21 0.42 -4.66 -0.73
C ALA A 21 -0.79 -3.78 -1.04
N GLN A 22 -1.53 -3.36 0.00
CA GLN A 22 -2.64 -2.42 -0.16
C GLN A 22 -2.12 -1.03 -0.58
N ALA A 23 -1.00 -0.55 -0.03
CA ALA A 23 -0.42 0.72 -0.45
C ALA A 23 0.00 0.71 -1.94
N MET A 24 0.58 -0.40 -2.41
CA MET A 24 0.87 -0.62 -3.83
C MET A 24 -0.39 -0.59 -4.70
N GLU A 25 -1.48 -1.21 -4.24
CA GLU A 25 -2.75 -1.23 -4.96
C GLU A 25 -3.39 0.16 -5.03
N VAL A 26 -3.33 0.95 -3.96
CA VAL A 26 -3.79 2.35 -3.95
C VAL A 26 -3.06 3.15 -5.03
N HIS A 27 -1.73 3.06 -5.08
CA HIS A 27 -0.93 3.77 -6.09
C HIS A 27 -1.18 3.25 -7.51
N ARG A 28 -1.37 1.94 -7.70
CA ARG A 28 -1.73 1.36 -9.01
C ARG A 28 -3.05 1.92 -9.52
N ARG A 29 -4.08 1.97 -8.67
CA ARG A 29 -5.40 2.54 -9.03
C ARG A 29 -5.32 4.03 -9.29
N TYR A 30 -4.52 4.76 -8.51
CA TYR A 30 -4.36 6.19 -8.69
C TYR A 30 -3.60 6.54 -9.98
N PHE A 31 -2.44 5.93 -10.22
CA PHE A 31 -1.58 6.26 -11.36
C PHE A 31 -1.97 5.55 -12.66
N GLU A 32 -2.30 4.25 -12.63
CA GLU A 32 -2.60 3.49 -13.86
C GLU A 32 -4.07 3.58 -14.25
N GLN A 33 -5.00 3.60 -13.29
CA GLN A 33 -6.44 3.64 -13.58
C GLN A 33 -7.04 5.05 -13.49
N LEU A 34 -6.26 6.05 -13.10
CA LEU A 34 -6.69 7.44 -12.91
C LEU A 34 -7.92 7.57 -11.99
N GLN A 35 -8.05 6.65 -11.03
CA GLN A 35 -9.17 6.63 -10.10
C GLN A 35 -8.97 7.69 -9.01
N ALA A 36 -10.04 8.40 -8.66
CA ALA A 36 -9.98 9.40 -7.60
C ALA A 36 -9.75 8.72 -6.23
N VAL A 37 -8.88 9.31 -5.40
CA VAL A 37 -8.57 8.85 -4.03
C VAL A 37 -9.82 8.52 -3.18
N PRO A 38 -10.90 9.34 -3.16
CA PRO A 38 -12.09 8.98 -2.38
C PRO A 38 -12.77 7.70 -2.87
N THR A 39 -12.77 7.44 -4.18
CA THR A 39 -13.34 6.21 -4.74
C THR A 39 -12.49 5.00 -4.38
N ILE A 40 -11.16 5.13 -4.44
CA ILE A 40 -10.22 4.08 -4.01
C ILE A 40 -10.44 3.72 -2.54
N ALA A 41 -10.51 4.73 -1.67
CA ALA A 41 -10.74 4.52 -0.23
C ALA A 41 -12.07 3.80 0.03
N HIS A 42 -13.15 4.21 -0.67
CA HIS A 42 -14.46 3.58 -0.56
C HIS A 42 -14.43 2.10 -0.98
N GLU A 43 -13.82 1.79 -2.12
CA GLU A 43 -13.77 0.43 -2.67
C GLU A 43 -12.85 -0.51 -1.88
N MET A 44 -11.78 0.03 -1.28
CA MET A 44 -10.85 -0.76 -0.46
C MET A 44 -11.29 -0.88 1.00
N GLY A 45 -12.33 -0.15 1.42
CA GLY A 45 -12.78 -0.12 2.82
C GLY A 45 -11.80 0.58 3.75
N ASP A 46 -10.91 1.41 3.20
CA ASP A 46 -9.89 2.14 3.95
C ASP A 46 -10.41 3.51 4.38
N ALA A 47 -9.87 4.04 5.48
CA ALA A 47 -10.15 5.42 5.86
C ALA A 47 -9.61 6.37 4.79
N TYR A 48 -10.43 7.33 4.35
CA TYR A 48 -10.02 8.30 3.32
C TYR A 48 -8.69 9.01 3.65
N ALA A 49 -8.49 9.36 4.91
CA ALA A 49 -7.24 9.97 5.37
C ALA A 49 -6.02 9.07 5.15
N VAL A 50 -6.16 7.74 5.32
CA VAL A 50 -5.09 6.76 5.08
C VAL A 50 -4.76 6.70 3.59
N ALA A 51 -5.77 6.64 2.71
CA ALA A 51 -5.54 6.66 1.26
C ALA A 51 -4.83 7.95 0.82
N CYS A 52 -5.22 9.11 1.37
CA CYS A 52 -4.52 10.38 1.15
C CYS A 52 -3.06 10.35 1.65
N ASP A 53 -2.82 9.82 2.83
CA ASP A 53 -1.47 9.72 3.41
C ASP A 53 -0.58 8.76 2.61
N VAL A 54 -1.13 7.69 2.02
CA VAL A 54 -0.43 6.77 1.11
C VAL A 54 -0.07 7.46 -0.20
N VAL A 55 -1.04 8.11 -0.86
CA VAL A 55 -0.79 8.84 -2.12
C VAL A 55 0.19 10.00 -1.89
N GLY A 56 0.05 10.68 -0.75
CA GLY A 56 0.94 11.73 -0.27
C GLY A 56 2.36 11.25 0.07
N GLY A 57 2.60 9.94 0.15
CA GLY A 57 3.90 9.37 0.49
C GLY A 57 4.27 9.50 1.97
N LYS A 58 3.32 9.87 2.83
CA LYS A 58 3.52 9.91 4.28
C LYS A 58 3.49 8.51 4.89
N LEU A 59 2.63 7.64 4.36
CA LEU A 59 2.64 6.21 4.62
C LEU A 59 3.29 5.50 3.44
N TRP A 60 4.22 4.57 3.72
CA TRP A 60 4.97 3.82 2.71
C TRP A 60 5.66 4.72 1.65
N PRO A 61 6.60 5.61 2.05
CA PRO A 61 7.27 6.53 1.11
C PRO A 61 7.99 5.80 -0.03
N GLY A 62 8.61 4.66 0.24
CA GLY A 62 9.28 3.85 -0.79
C GLY A 62 8.34 3.30 -1.86
N VAL A 63 7.05 3.11 -1.55
CA VAL A 63 6.05 2.76 -2.56
C VAL A 63 5.83 3.95 -3.50
N ARG A 64 5.68 5.16 -2.96
CA ARG A 64 5.54 6.37 -3.78
C ARG A 64 6.78 6.57 -4.66
N GLU A 65 7.98 6.43 -4.10
CA GLU A 65 9.23 6.54 -4.86
C GLU A 65 9.26 5.55 -6.03
N HIS A 66 8.93 4.27 -5.79
CA HIS A 66 8.82 3.26 -6.84
C HIS A 66 7.90 3.67 -8.01
N TRP A 67 6.78 4.34 -7.71
CA TRP A 67 5.87 4.83 -8.74
C TRP A 67 6.34 6.12 -9.41
N MET A 68 6.97 7.03 -8.66
CA MET A 68 7.52 8.28 -9.22
C MET A 68 8.70 8.02 -10.16
N ASP A 69 9.59 7.08 -9.83
CA ASP A 69 10.73 6.69 -10.67
C ASP A 69 10.29 6.15 -12.04
N ARG A 70 9.10 5.55 -12.12
CA ARG A 70 8.52 5.07 -13.39
C ARG A 70 8.05 6.22 -14.31
N VAL A 71 7.79 7.41 -13.74
CA VAL A 71 7.30 8.58 -14.48
C VAL A 71 8.44 9.58 -14.77
N LEU A 72 9.43 9.66 -13.88
CA LEU A 72 10.61 10.55 -13.99
C LEU A 72 11.90 9.72 -13.82
N PRO A 73 12.41 9.07 -14.88
CA PRO A 73 13.68 8.36 -14.84
C PRO A 73 14.91 9.28 -14.77
#